data_AF-A0A928BH39-F1
#
_entry.id   AF-A0A928BH39-F1
#
_cell.length_a   1.000
_cell.length_b   1.000
_cell.length_c   1.000
_cell.angle_alpha   90.00
_cell.angle_beta   90.00
_cell.angle_gamma   90.00
#
_symmetry.space_group_name_H-M   'P 1'
#
loop_
_entity.id
_entity.type
_entity.pdbx_description
1 polymer ?
#
loop_
_entity_poly.entity_id
_entity_poly.type
_entity_poly.pdbx_seq_one_letter_code
_entity_poly.pdbx_strand_id
1 'polypeptide(L)'
;MLKCYSYDIVCQEIPDEISLAVNISGCPNRCPGCHSPWLWEDEGREMTEELLASLIDQYPSAITCFCFMGGDAAPKEIQRMSEWIKSEYPHLKTAWYSGRADIPENFNLLCLDYIKLGPYVEALGGLKSPTTNQALYRVLPGGKLEKCTII
;
A
#
# COMPACT_ATOMS: atom_id res chain seq x y z
N MET A 1 -5.18 -0.06 -15.66
CA MET A 1 -5.09 -1.34 -14.93
C MET A 1 -3.83 -1.29 -14.09
N LEU A 2 -3.83 -1.87 -12.89
CA LEU A 2 -2.64 -1.85 -12.02
C LEU A 2 -1.57 -2.79 -12.59
N LYS A 3 -0.30 -2.42 -12.46
CA LYS A 3 0.83 -3.27 -12.85
C LYS A 3 1.79 -3.51 -11.68
N CYS A 4 2.03 -4.77 -11.38
CA CYS A 4 3.05 -5.22 -10.44
C CYS A 4 4.42 -5.14 -11.11
N TYR A 5 5.28 -4.27 -10.58
CA TYR A 5 6.66 -4.13 -11.04
C TYR A 5 7.58 -5.15 -10.36
N SER A 6 7.45 -5.25 -9.04
CA SER A 6 8.23 -6.13 -8.17
C SER A 6 7.48 -6.34 -6.86
N TYR A 7 7.96 -7.24 -6.02
CA TYR A 7 7.45 -7.44 -4.67
C TYR A 7 8.59 -7.86 -3.74
N ASP A 8 8.42 -7.60 -2.45
CA ASP A 8 9.35 -8.00 -1.39
C ASP A 8 8.58 -8.40 -0.12
N ILE A 9 9.24 -9.16 0.76
CA ILE A 9 8.75 -9.40 2.12
C ILE A 9 9.42 -8.40 3.07
N VAL A 10 8.62 -7.56 3.72
CA VAL A 10 9.10 -6.48 4.60
C VAL A 10 8.48 -6.58 5.99
N CYS A 11 9.21 -6.14 7.01
CA CYS A 11 8.80 -6.24 8.42
C CYS A 11 8.69 -4.88 9.14
N GLN A 12 8.97 -3.78 8.45
CA GLN A 12 9.05 -2.45 9.09
C GLN A 12 7.94 -1.49 8.65
N GLU A 13 7.20 -1.82 7.60
CA GLU A 13 6.23 -0.89 7.01
C GLU A 13 4.89 -0.89 7.74
N ILE A 14 4.43 -2.06 8.18
CA ILE A 14 3.18 -2.19 8.93
C ILE A 14 3.53 -2.69 10.35
N PRO A 15 3.11 -1.97 11.42
CA PRO A 15 3.40 -2.35 12.80
C PRO A 15 2.94 -3.77 13.12
N ASP A 16 3.85 -4.56 13.69
CA ASP A 16 3.62 -5.95 14.13
C ASP A 16 3.24 -6.94 13.00
N GLU A 17 3.44 -6.57 11.73
CA GLU A 17 3.10 -7.41 10.58
C GLU A 17 4.31 -7.78 9.72
N ILE A 18 4.27 -8.98 9.13
CA ILE A 18 5.17 -9.37 8.04
C ILE A 18 4.39 -9.16 6.74
N SER A 19 4.78 -8.16 5.97
CA SER A 19 4.05 -7.72 4.78
C SER A 19 4.66 -8.27 3.50
N LEU A 20 3.83 -8.87 2.65
CA LEU A 20 4.09 -8.96 1.21
C LEU A 20 3.82 -7.58 0.61
N ALA A 21 4.87 -6.82 0.35
CA ALA A 21 4.80 -5.49 -0.23
C ALA A 21 4.93 -5.57 -1.75
N VAL A 22 3.89 -5.18 -2.47
CA VAL A 22 3.89 -5.19 -3.94
C VAL A 22 4.06 -3.78 -4.47
N ASN A 23 5.13 -3.57 -5.22
CA ASN A 23 5.44 -2.30 -5.87
C ASN A 23 4.64 -2.16 -7.16
N ILE A 24 3.78 -1.14 -7.19
CA ILE A 24 2.90 -0.82 -8.31
C ILE A 24 3.49 0.35 -9.08
N SER A 25 3.63 0.16 -10.40
CA SER A 25 4.17 1.16 -11.31
C SER A 25 3.10 2.17 -11.76
N GLY A 26 3.49 3.13 -12.62
CA GLY A 26 2.60 4.19 -13.10
C GLY A 26 2.23 5.23 -12.04
N CYS A 27 3.13 5.52 -11.08
CA CYS A 27 2.87 6.51 -10.04
C CYS A 27 2.70 7.92 -10.64
N PRO A 28 1.53 8.57 -10.47
CA PRO A 28 1.25 9.87 -11.07
C PRO A 28 1.88 11.04 -10.31
N ASN A 29 2.30 10.83 -9.05
CA ASN A 29 2.74 11.93 -8.18
C ASN A 29 4.12 12.50 -8.59
N ARG A 30 4.99 11.65 -9.16
CA ARG A 30 6.35 11.99 -9.65
C ARG A 30 7.11 12.94 -8.71
N CYS A 31 7.05 12.68 -7.40
CA CYS A 31 7.61 13.57 -6.38
C CYS A 31 9.12 13.79 -6.59
N PRO A 32 9.63 15.04 -6.57
CA PRO A 32 11.07 15.29 -6.58
C PRO A 32 11.78 14.58 -5.42
N GLY A 33 12.93 13.97 -5.71
CA GLY A 33 13.71 13.20 -4.72
C GLY A 33 13.04 11.90 -4.25
N CYS A 34 12.01 11.40 -4.94
CA CYS A 34 11.34 10.15 -4.58
C CYS A 34 12.34 9.00 -4.42
N HIS A 35 12.08 8.12 -3.45
CA HIS A 35 12.89 6.92 -3.24
C HIS A 35 12.77 5.91 -4.40
N SER A 36 11.62 5.87 -5.08
CA SER A 36 11.31 4.87 -6.12
C SER A 36 10.91 5.50 -7.46
N PRO A 37 11.78 6.33 -8.09
CA PRO A 37 11.44 7.03 -9.33
C PRO A 37 11.23 6.08 -10.51
N TRP A 38 11.79 4.87 -10.47
CA TRP A 38 11.58 3.84 -11.49
C TRP A 38 10.12 3.35 -11.56
N LEU A 39 9.28 3.60 -10.54
CA LEU A 39 7.85 3.27 -10.54
C LEU A 39 6.99 4.34 -11.25
N TRP A 40 7.58 5.39 -11.83
CA TRP A 40 6.82 6.43 -12.53
C TRP A 40 6.30 6.02 -13.89
N GLU A 41 6.99 5.08 -14.54
CA GLU A 41 6.60 4.54 -15.84
C GLU A 41 5.63 3.36 -15.65
N ASP A 42 4.75 3.14 -16.62
CA ASP A 42 3.69 2.13 -16.54
C ASP A 42 4.20 0.75 -17.00
N GLU A 43 5.10 0.17 -16.21
CA GLU A 43 5.82 -1.08 -16.50
C GLU A 43 5.44 -2.23 -15.58
N GLY A 44 5.78 -3.46 -15.97
CA GLY A 44 5.56 -4.66 -15.16
C GLY A 44 4.38 -5.51 -15.63
N ARG A 45 4.00 -6.47 -14.78
CA ARG A 45 2.96 -7.45 -15.07
C ARG A 45 1.61 -6.92 -14.65
N GLU A 46 0.58 -7.13 -15.47
CA GLU A 46 -0.79 -6.81 -15.07
C GLU A 46 -1.14 -7.51 -13.76
N MET A 47 -1.68 -6.74 -12.82
CA MET A 47 -2.05 -7.22 -11.50
C MET A 47 -3.44 -7.84 -11.57
N THR A 48 -3.50 -9.15 -11.78
CA THR A 48 -4.73 -9.95 -11.76
C THR A 48 -4.85 -10.72 -10.44
N GLU A 49 -6.05 -11.21 -10.15
CA GLU A 49 -6.31 -12.05 -8.97
C GLU A 49 -5.43 -13.31 -8.97
N GLU A 50 -5.19 -13.92 -10.14
CA GLU A 50 -4.32 -15.09 -10.28
C GLU A 50 -2.86 -14.74 -9.97
N LEU A 51 -2.38 -13.55 -10.37
CA LEU A 51 -1.05 -13.11 -9.99
C LEU A 51 -0.97 -12.93 -8.47
N LEU A 52 -1.93 -12.23 -7.87
CA LEU A 52 -1.97 -11.99 -6.43
C LEU A 52 -2.01 -13.31 -5.64
N ALA A 53 -2.88 -14.24 -6.02
CA ALA A 53 -2.94 -15.57 -5.43
C ALA A 53 -1.60 -16.28 -5.53
N SER A 54 -0.98 -16.30 -6.73
CA SER A 54 0.32 -16.95 -6.93
C SER A 54 1.44 -16.36 -6.06
N LEU A 55 1.38 -15.06 -5.74
CA LEU A 55 2.35 -14.42 -4.87
C LEU A 55 2.08 -14.74 -3.40
N ILE A 56 0.82 -14.68 -2.97
CA ILE A 56 0.42 -14.98 -1.58
C ILE A 56 0.69 -16.44 -1.24
N ASP A 57 0.33 -17.36 -2.13
CA ASP A 57 0.42 -18.81 -1.90
C ASP A 57 1.87 -19.33 -1.85
N GLN A 58 2.85 -18.54 -2.27
CA GLN A 58 4.27 -18.85 -2.08
C GLN A 58 4.73 -18.72 -0.62
N TYR A 59 3.99 -17.97 0.21
CA TYR A 59 4.36 -17.65 1.58
C TYR A 59 3.29 -18.07 2.60
N PRO A 60 2.81 -19.33 2.57
CA PRO A 60 1.72 -19.76 3.43
C PRO A 60 2.11 -19.59 4.90
N SER A 61 1.31 -18.85 5.66
CA SER A 61 1.55 -18.54 7.08
C SER A 61 2.82 -17.76 7.42
N ALA A 62 3.64 -17.37 6.42
CA ALA A 62 4.85 -16.58 6.64
C ALA A 62 4.58 -15.07 6.59
N ILE A 63 3.56 -14.67 5.83
CA ILE A 63 3.07 -13.28 5.77
C ILE A 63 1.78 -13.15 6.56
N THR A 64 1.59 -11.97 7.16
CA THR A 64 0.38 -11.62 7.92
C THR A 64 -0.32 -10.40 7.32
N CYS A 65 0.33 -9.70 6.38
CA CYS A 65 -0.22 -8.55 5.69
C CYS A 65 0.11 -8.55 4.20
N PHE A 66 -0.82 -8.07 3.37
CA PHE A 66 -0.59 -7.69 1.98
C PHE A 66 -0.58 -6.16 1.88
N CYS A 67 0.50 -5.59 1.35
CA CYS A 67 0.68 -4.14 1.26
C CYS A 67 0.83 -3.68 -0.20
N PHE A 68 -0.12 -2.88 -0.67
CA PHE A 68 -0.03 -2.20 -1.96
C PHE A 68 0.90 -0.99 -1.83
N MET A 69 2.00 -0.96 -2.57
CA MET A 69 2.94 0.18 -2.60
C MET A 69 2.72 0.97 -3.89
N GLY A 70 2.03 2.11 -3.81
CA GLY A 70 1.65 2.91 -4.98
C GLY A 70 0.25 2.59 -5.50
N GLY A 71 0.04 2.60 -6.82
CA GLY A 71 -1.30 2.39 -7.41
C GLY A 71 -2.23 3.60 -7.31
N ASP A 72 -1.68 4.77 -6.96
CA ASP A 72 -2.40 6.04 -6.78
C ASP A 72 -3.18 6.51 -8.02
N ALA A 73 -2.80 6.03 -9.21
CA ALA A 73 -3.49 6.31 -10.46
C ALA A 73 -4.82 5.55 -10.62
N ALA A 74 -5.04 4.45 -9.89
CA ALA A 74 -6.26 3.64 -9.99
C ALA A 74 -6.78 3.17 -8.61
N PRO A 75 -7.24 4.09 -7.73
CA PRO A 75 -7.70 3.71 -6.39
C PRO A 75 -8.88 2.74 -6.36
N LYS A 76 -9.77 2.79 -7.37
CA LYS A 76 -10.88 1.83 -7.47
C LYS A 76 -10.39 0.39 -7.64
N GLU A 77 -9.30 0.18 -8.37
CA GLU A 77 -8.71 -1.15 -8.51
C GLU A 77 -8.02 -1.58 -7.22
N ILE A 78 -7.35 -0.66 -6.50
CA ILE A 78 -6.81 -0.96 -5.16
C ILE A 78 -7.92 -1.43 -4.22
N GLN A 79 -9.06 -0.73 -4.20
CA GLN A 79 -10.21 -1.13 -3.40
C GLN A 79 -10.69 -2.53 -3.80
N ARG A 80 -10.92 -2.77 -5.09
CA ARG A 80 -11.40 -4.06 -5.62
C ARG A 80 -10.48 -5.21 -5.22
N MET A 81 -9.18 -5.05 -5.41
CA MET A 81 -8.19 -6.07 -5.06
C MET A 81 -8.10 -6.28 -3.55
N SER A 82 -8.17 -5.21 -2.76
CA SER A 82 -8.15 -5.31 -1.30
C SER A 82 -9.38 -6.03 -0.75
N GLU A 83 -10.56 -5.76 -1.31
CA GLU A 83 -11.81 -6.47 -0.98
C GLU A 83 -11.72 -7.95 -1.33
N TRP A 84 -11.16 -8.27 -2.51
CA TRP A 84 -10.91 -9.65 -2.93
C TRP A 84 -9.91 -10.38 -2.01
N ILE A 85 -8.78 -9.76 -1.67
CA ILE A 85 -7.80 -10.36 -0.74
C ILE A 85 -8.45 -10.65 0.62
N LYS A 86 -9.26 -9.73 1.15
CA LYS A 86 -9.97 -9.96 2.42
C LYS A 86 -10.96 -11.12 2.35
N SER A 87 -11.58 -11.35 1.18
CA SER A 87 -12.49 -12.49 0.95
C SER A 87 -11.73 -13.81 0.92
N GLU A 88 -10.71 -13.91 0.07
CA GLU A 88 -10.02 -15.17 -0.20
C GLU A 88 -8.97 -15.52 0.87
N TYR A 89 -8.37 -14.51 1.48
CA TYR A 89 -7.31 -14.62 2.47
C TYR A 89 -7.67 -13.86 3.76
N PRO A 90 -8.73 -14.26 4.48
CA PRO A 90 -9.27 -13.51 5.63
C PRO A 90 -8.31 -13.43 6.84
N HIS A 91 -7.22 -14.20 6.82
CA HIS A 91 -6.16 -14.15 7.82
C HIS A 91 -5.15 -13.02 7.56
N LEU A 92 -5.12 -12.45 6.34
CA LEU A 92 -4.23 -11.36 5.99
C LEU A 92 -4.86 -10.00 6.27
N LYS A 93 -4.06 -9.11 6.83
CA LYS A 93 -4.31 -7.67 6.86
C LYS A 93 -4.06 -7.06 5.49
N THR A 94 -4.82 -6.05 5.12
CA THR A 94 -4.57 -5.29 3.89
C THR A 94 -4.10 -3.88 4.20
N ALA A 95 -3.07 -3.43 3.47
CA ALA A 95 -2.49 -2.11 3.65
C ALA A 95 -2.29 -1.40 2.32
N TRP A 96 -2.40 -0.07 2.32
CA TRP A 96 -2.10 0.74 1.15
C TRP A 96 -1.14 1.88 1.48
N TYR A 97 0.04 1.83 0.88
CA TYR A 97 1.04 2.89 0.89
C TYR A 97 0.82 3.85 -0.27
N SER A 98 0.02 4.89 -0.01
CA SER A 98 -0.32 5.91 -0.98
C SER A 98 0.56 7.16 -0.85
N GLY A 99 0.90 7.76 -1.99
CA GLY A 99 1.49 9.10 -2.05
C GLY A 99 0.47 10.23 -2.07
N ARG A 100 -0.84 9.93 -1.99
CA ARG A 100 -1.90 10.95 -1.98
C ARG A 100 -1.95 11.67 -0.65
N ALA A 101 -2.27 12.97 -0.67
CA ALA A 101 -2.47 13.73 0.56
C ALA A 101 -3.73 13.25 1.32
N ASP A 102 -4.79 12.95 0.57
CA ASP A 102 -6.09 12.59 1.11
C ASP A 102 -6.63 11.30 0.48
N ILE A 103 -7.55 10.69 1.22
CA ILE A 103 -8.28 9.49 0.79
C ILE A 103 -9.12 9.85 -0.44
N PRO A 104 -9.09 9.04 -1.51
CA PRO A 104 -9.91 9.29 -2.69
C PRO A 104 -11.40 9.35 -2.35
N GLU A 105 -12.13 10.22 -3.04
CA GLU A 105 -13.57 10.31 -2.89
C GLU A 105 -14.24 8.96 -3.19
N ASN A 106 -15.23 8.59 -2.37
CA ASN A 106 -15.96 7.32 -2.47
C ASN A 106 -15.11 6.05 -2.32
N PHE A 107 -13.89 6.16 -1.77
CA PHE A 107 -13.07 4.99 -1.43
C PHE A 107 -13.59 4.32 -0.15
N ASN A 108 -13.90 3.02 -0.22
CA ASN A 108 -14.31 2.24 0.94
C ASN A 108 -13.11 1.90 1.82
N LEU A 109 -12.81 2.74 2.83
CA LEU A 109 -11.69 2.53 3.75
C LEU A 109 -11.72 1.18 4.48
N LEU A 110 -12.91 0.60 4.70
CA LEU A 110 -13.04 -0.66 5.43
C LEU A 110 -12.43 -1.86 4.68
N CYS A 111 -12.12 -1.71 3.38
CA CYS A 111 -11.37 -2.72 2.66
C CYS A 111 -9.90 -2.80 3.10
N LEU A 112 -9.40 -1.81 3.85
CA LEU A 112 -8.04 -1.75 4.38
C LEU A 112 -8.04 -1.92 5.90
N ASP A 113 -6.95 -2.48 6.43
CA ASP A 113 -6.60 -2.42 7.85
C ASP A 113 -5.61 -1.27 8.12
N TYR A 114 -4.80 -0.89 7.14
CA TYR A 114 -3.84 0.21 7.24
C TYR A 114 -3.80 1.06 5.96
N ILE A 115 -3.53 2.35 6.13
CA ILE A 115 -3.28 3.26 5.01
C ILE A 115 -2.20 4.28 5.37
N LYS A 116 -1.18 4.41 4.52
CA LYS A 116 -0.22 5.50 4.58
C LYS A 116 -0.60 6.57 3.57
N LEU A 117 -0.60 7.82 4.02
CA LEU A 117 -0.90 9.00 3.22
C LEU A 117 0.27 10.01 3.29
N GLY A 118 0.23 10.96 2.38
CA GLY A 118 1.15 12.07 2.24
C GLY A 118 2.13 11.88 1.08
N PRO A 119 2.23 12.84 0.15
CA PRO A 119 3.26 12.80 -0.90
C PRO A 119 4.65 12.91 -0.27
N TYR A 120 5.66 12.39 -0.96
CA TYR A 120 7.04 12.60 -0.53
C TYR A 120 7.44 14.06 -0.78
N VAL A 121 8.01 14.70 0.24
CA VAL A 121 8.59 16.04 0.17
C VAL A 121 10.01 15.94 0.68
N GLU A 122 10.99 16.14 -0.20
CA GLU A 122 12.42 15.95 0.09
C GLU A 122 12.87 16.70 1.36
N ALA A 123 12.44 17.95 1.53
CA ALA A 123 12.77 18.78 2.69
C ALA A 123 12.20 18.26 4.02
N LEU A 124 11.15 17.44 4.00
CA LEU A 124 10.49 16.90 5.19
C LEU A 124 10.92 15.46 5.50
N GLY A 125 11.50 14.77 4.52
CA GLY A 125 11.95 13.38 4.62
C GLY A 125 10.82 12.35 4.60
N GLY A 126 11.21 11.08 4.67
CA GLY A 126 10.29 9.94 4.70
C GLY A 126 9.59 9.75 6.05
N LEU A 127 8.82 8.67 6.15
CA LEU A 127 7.90 8.40 7.25
C LEU A 127 8.53 8.33 8.66
N LYS A 128 9.83 7.98 8.76
CA LYS A 128 10.60 7.98 10.02
C LYS A 128 11.14 9.36 10.41
N SER A 129 11.02 10.36 9.54
CA SER A 129 11.47 11.73 9.83
C SER A 129 10.49 12.41 10.78
N PRO A 130 10.96 13.09 11.85
CA PRO A 130 10.08 13.77 12.80
C PRO A 130 9.32 14.96 12.18
N THR A 131 9.80 15.48 11.05
CA THR A 131 9.20 16.61 10.33
C THR A 131 8.35 16.17 9.13
N THR A 132 8.16 14.87 8.92
CA THR A 132 7.45 14.37 7.74
C THR A 132 6.00 14.83 7.70
N ASN A 133 5.50 15.10 6.49
CA ASN A 133 4.07 15.30 6.22
C ASN A 133 3.33 13.97 6.02
N GLN A 134 4.03 12.84 6.06
CA GLN A 134 3.46 11.53 5.84
C GLN A 134 2.92 10.94 7.14
N ALA A 135 1.89 10.10 7.03
CA ALA A 135 1.33 9.43 8.19
C ALA A 135 0.78 8.06 7.79
N LEU A 136 1.11 7.05 8.60
CA LEU A 136 0.46 5.75 8.57
C LEU A 136 -0.70 5.76 9.57
N TYR A 137 -1.83 5.22 9.14
CA TYR A 137 -3.03 5.08 9.95
C TYR A 137 -3.46 3.63 10.00
N ARG A 138 -3.94 3.20 11.16
CA ARG A 138 -4.77 2.02 11.32
C ARG A 138 -6.22 2.39 11.06
N VAL A 139 -6.92 1.59 10.27
CA VAL A 139 -8.35 1.75 10.01
C VAL A 139 -9.13 0.97 11.07
N LEU A 140 -9.90 1.69 11.87
CA LEU A 140 -10.76 1.14 12.91
C LEU A 140 -12.17 0.84 12.37
N PRO A 141 -12.97 0.01 13.07
CA PRO A 141 -14.37 -0.19 12.74
C PRO A 141 -15.12 1.14 12.53
N GLY A 142 -15.93 1.21 11.48
CA GLY A 142 -16.63 2.43 11.08
C GLY A 142 -15.78 3.45 10.32
N GLY A 143 -14.57 3.09 9.89
CA GLY A 143 -13.73 3.91 9.00
C GLY A 143 -12.96 5.03 9.71
N LYS A 144 -12.90 4.99 11.04
CA LYS A 144 -12.09 5.94 11.83
C LYS A 144 -10.60 5.62 11.65
N LEU A 145 -9.78 6.66 11.63
CA LEU A 145 -8.33 6.54 11.47
C LEU A 145 -7.62 6.81 12.79
N GLU A 146 -6.76 5.89 13.19
CA GLU A 146 -5.85 6.04 14.32
C GLU A 146 -4.42 6.14 13.78
N LYS A 147 -3.72 7.23 14.09
CA LYS A 147 -2.35 7.44 13.60
C LYS A 147 -1.40 6.45 14.29
N CYS A 148 -0.66 5.67 13.50
CA CYS A 148 0.36 4.77 14.01
C CYS A 148 1.58 5.56 14.48
N THR A 149 2.22 5.09 15.55
CA THR A 149 3.54 5.58 15.96
C THR A 149 4.58 4.73 15.25
N ILE A 150 5.35 5.35 14.36
CA ILE A 150 6.45 4.68 13.66
C ILE A 150 7.72 5.06 14.39
N ILE A 151 8.38 4.06 14.99
CA ILE A 151 9.59 4.20 15.79
C ILE A 151 10.82 3.87 14.94
#